data_AF-A0A453ND10-F1
#
_entry.id   AF-A0A453ND10-F1
#
_cell.length_a   1.000
_cell.length_b   1.000
_cell.length_c   1.000
_cell.angle_alpha   90.00
_cell.angle_beta   90.00
_cell.angle_gamma   90.00
#
_symmetry.space_group_name_H-M   'P 1'
#
loop_
_entity.id
_entity.type
_entity.pdbx_description
1 polymer ?
#
loop_
_entity_poly.entity_id
_entity_poly.type
_entity_poly.pdbx_seq_one_letter_code
_entity_poly.pdbx_strand_id
1 'polypeptide(L)'
;MEEEDQSAVLVAEGAIKSIKLSLSTEEEICTYSINDCPVTHPSQLGNPFLGLPLETGKCESCGATENGKCEGHFGFIELPVPVYHPCHVSELRQLLSMVCLMCLRIKKGK
;
A
#
# COMPACT_ATOMS: atom_id res chain seq x y z
N MET A 1 -19.89 -35.25 -1.14
CA MET A 1 -20.14 -34.25 -2.20
C MET A 1 -18.87 -33.44 -2.27
N GLU A 2 -18.22 -33.51 -3.41
CA GLU A 2 -16.77 -33.44 -3.59
C GLU A 2 -16.20 -32.05 -3.22
N GLU A 3 -15.11 -32.06 -2.44
CA GLU A 3 -14.27 -30.88 -2.24
C GLU A 3 -13.53 -30.61 -3.55
N GLU A 4 -13.96 -29.59 -4.30
CA GLU A 4 -13.20 -29.07 -5.42
C GLU A 4 -12.02 -28.26 -4.86
N ASP A 5 -10.88 -28.94 -4.73
CA ASP A 5 -9.55 -28.39 -4.49
C ASP A 5 -9.25 -27.32 -5.54
N GLN A 6 -9.38 -26.05 -5.13
CA GLN A 6 -9.04 -24.90 -5.96
C GLN A 6 -7.56 -24.98 -6.30
N SER A 7 -7.29 -25.35 -7.55
CA SER A 7 -5.99 -25.43 -8.20
C SER A 7 -4.95 -24.49 -7.58
N ALA A 8 -4.13 -25.03 -6.67
CA ALA A 8 -2.98 -24.31 -6.14
C ALA A 8 -2.09 -23.92 -7.32
N VAL A 9 -1.94 -22.61 -7.54
CA VAL A 9 -0.98 -22.10 -8.52
C VAL A 9 0.39 -22.64 -8.10
N LEU A 10 1.00 -23.45 -8.96
CA LEU A 10 2.34 -23.99 -8.75
C LEU A 10 3.36 -22.85 -8.87
N VAL A 11 3.49 -22.05 -7.81
CA VAL A 11 4.56 -21.06 -7.67
C VAL A 11 5.83 -21.81 -7.30
N ALA A 12 6.92 -21.54 -8.00
CA ALA A 12 8.21 -22.14 -7.67
C ALA A 12 8.63 -21.75 -6.25
N GLU A 13 9.14 -22.72 -5.48
CA GLU A 13 9.67 -22.45 -4.15
C GLU A 13 10.83 -21.44 -4.24
N GLY A 14 10.79 -20.43 -3.37
CA GLY A 14 11.80 -19.38 -3.28
C GLY A 14 12.18 -19.11 -1.82
N ALA A 15 13.45 -18.80 -1.59
CA ALA A 15 13.93 -18.34 -0.29
C ALA A 15 14.20 -16.83 -0.31
N ILE A 16 13.76 -16.12 0.73
CA ILE A 16 14.04 -14.69 0.90
C ILE A 16 15.55 -14.49 1.04
N LYS A 17 16.16 -13.68 0.16
CA LYS A 17 17.61 -13.40 0.18
C LYS A 17 17.96 -12.09 0.86
N SER A 18 17.09 -11.08 0.73
CA SER A 18 17.32 -9.75 1.27
C SER A 18 16.00 -8.98 1.40
N ILE A 19 16.02 -7.92 2.21
CA ILE A 19 14.92 -6.97 2.38
C ILE A 19 15.43 -5.60 1.95
N LYS A 20 14.72 -4.93 1.04
CA LYS A 20 15.00 -3.55 0.64
C LYS A 20 13.94 -2.66 1.28
N LEU A 21 14.39 -1.64 2.01
CA LEU A 21 13.52 -0.63 2.58
C LEU A 21 13.50 0.60 1.67
N SER A 22 12.30 1.12 1.41
CA SER A 22 12.08 2.33 0.62
C SER A 22 10.74 2.98 0.99
N LEU A 23 10.53 4.20 0.50
CA LEU A 23 9.24 4.88 0.56
C LEU A 23 8.45 4.55 -0.71
N SER A 24 7.15 4.29 -0.57
CA SER A 24 6.25 4.10 -1.71
C SER A 24 5.97 5.43 -2.39
N THR A 25 6.07 5.46 -3.72
CA THR A 25 5.60 6.59 -4.52
C THR A 25 4.08 6.56 -4.67
N GLU A 26 3.50 7.68 -5.10
CA GLU A 26 2.07 7.75 -5.44
C GLU A 26 1.68 6.73 -6.52
N GLU A 27 2.50 6.61 -7.56
CA GLU A 27 2.31 5.64 -8.64
C GLU A 27 2.33 4.18 -8.11
N GLU A 28 3.26 3.87 -7.21
CA GLU A 28 3.31 2.55 -6.56
C GLU A 28 2.06 2.30 -5.72
N ILE A 29 1.62 3.28 -4.91
CA ILE A 29 0.41 3.16 -4.09
C ILE A 29 -0.81 2.85 -4.97
N CYS A 30 -0.98 3.56 -6.09
CA CYS A 30 -2.06 3.29 -7.04
C CYS A 30 -1.92 1.91 -7.70
N THR A 31 -0.71 1.53 -8.11
CA THR A 31 -0.44 0.23 -8.76
C THR A 31 -0.71 -0.96 -7.85
N TYR A 32 -0.42 -0.84 -6.54
CA TYR A 32 -0.67 -1.91 -5.57
C TYR A 32 -2.12 -1.93 -5.06
N SER A 33 -2.86 -0.84 -5.23
CA SER A 33 -4.30 -0.79 -4.92
C SER A 33 -5.08 -1.71 -5.84
N ILE A 34 -6.12 -2.36 -5.30
CA ILE A 34 -7.00 -3.21 -6.11
C ILE A 34 -7.86 -2.41 -7.09
N ASN A 35 -8.09 -1.13 -6.80
CA ASN A 35 -8.86 -0.22 -7.64
C ASN A 35 -8.06 1.05 -7.93
N ASP A 36 -8.28 1.62 -9.11
CA ASP A 36 -7.73 2.93 -9.51
C ASP A 36 -8.43 4.12 -8.83
N CYS A 37 -9.47 3.86 -8.03
CA CYS A 37 -10.27 4.87 -7.36
C CYS A 37 -9.96 4.92 -5.85
N PRO A 38 -9.82 6.12 -5.27
CA PRO A 38 -9.60 6.26 -3.84
C PRO A 38 -10.86 5.91 -3.03
N VAL A 39 -10.64 5.52 -1.78
CA VAL A 39 -11.67 5.51 -0.74
C VAL A 39 -11.99 6.95 -0.37
N THR A 40 -13.24 7.34 -0.58
CA THR A 40 -13.74 8.71 -0.35
C THR A 40 -14.73 8.79 0.81
N HIS A 41 -15.29 7.65 1.24
CA HIS A 41 -16.24 7.59 2.33
C HIS A 41 -15.98 6.40 3.26
N PRO A 42 -16.14 6.54 4.60
CA PRO A 42 -15.89 5.46 5.56
C PRO A 42 -16.68 4.17 5.30
N SER A 43 -17.86 4.26 4.70
CA SER A 43 -18.65 3.07 4.34
C SER A 43 -17.94 2.14 3.36
N GLN A 44 -16.99 2.66 2.56
CA GLN A 44 -16.23 1.86 1.61
C GLN A 44 -15.12 1.03 2.28
N LEU A 45 -14.79 1.28 3.54
CA LEU A 45 -13.77 0.53 4.28
C LEU A 45 -14.19 -0.92 4.57
N GLY A 46 -15.50 -1.20 4.55
CA GLY A 46 -16.05 -2.54 4.67
C GLY A 46 -16.30 -3.23 3.32
N ASN A 47 -15.80 -2.66 2.22
CA ASN A 47 -16.07 -3.23 0.89
C ASN A 47 -15.36 -4.59 0.71
N PRO A 48 -16.03 -5.57 0.07
CA PRO A 48 -15.47 -6.90 -0.15
C PRO A 48 -14.13 -6.95 -0.92
N PHE A 49 -13.82 -5.93 -1.71
CA PHE A 49 -12.56 -5.86 -2.44
C PHE A 49 -11.35 -5.49 -1.55
N LEU A 50 -11.54 -5.00 -0.33
CA LEU A 50 -10.44 -4.70 0.60
C LEU A 50 -10.01 -5.92 1.44
N GLY A 51 -10.81 -6.99 1.42
CA GLY A 51 -10.50 -8.24 2.10
C GLY A 51 -11.57 -8.68 3.09
N LEU A 52 -11.16 -9.54 4.02
CA LEU A 52 -11.98 -10.08 5.11
C LEU A 52 -11.56 -9.45 6.45
N PRO A 53 -12.41 -9.46 7.49
CA PRO A 53 -13.74 -10.08 7.60
C PRO A 53 -14.85 -9.30 6.89
N LEU A 54 -15.84 -10.03 6.38
CA LEU A 54 -17.12 -9.49 5.90
C LEU A 54 -18.25 -10.13 6.71
N GLU A 55 -19.36 -9.41 6.90
CA GLU A 55 -20.55 -9.97 7.57
C GLU A 55 -21.13 -11.15 6.78
N THR A 56 -21.12 -11.04 5.44
CA THR A 56 -21.56 -12.09 4.51
C THR A 56 -20.78 -11.99 3.21
N GLY A 57 -20.58 -13.11 2.52
CA GLY A 57 -20.01 -13.15 1.18
C GLY A 57 -18.55 -13.63 1.16
N LYS A 58 -17.82 -13.22 0.12
CA LYS A 58 -16.42 -13.57 -0.11
C LYS A 58 -15.65 -12.31 -0.51
N CYS A 59 -14.34 -12.32 -0.34
CA CYS A 59 -13.50 -11.26 -0.87
C CYS A 59 -13.63 -11.21 -2.41
N GLU A 60 -13.94 -10.03 -2.95
CA GLU A 60 -14.10 -9.84 -4.40
C GLU A 60 -12.78 -9.88 -5.17
N SER A 61 -11.65 -9.67 -4.48
CA SER A 61 -10.32 -9.54 -5.08
C SER A 61 -9.60 -10.87 -5.24
N CYS A 62 -9.60 -11.71 -4.20
CA CYS A 62 -8.97 -13.04 -4.23
C CYS A 62 -9.96 -14.21 -4.18
N GLY A 63 -11.27 -13.95 -3.99
CA GLY A 63 -12.30 -14.98 -3.92
C GLY A 63 -12.39 -15.74 -2.60
N ALA A 64 -11.52 -15.44 -1.63
CA ALA A 64 -11.48 -16.12 -0.34
C ALA A 64 -12.76 -15.92 0.48
N THR A 65 -13.24 -16.98 1.10
CA THR A 65 -14.42 -17.00 1.99
C THR A 65 -14.06 -17.10 3.48
N GLU A 66 -12.82 -17.43 3.80
CA GLU A 66 -12.34 -17.67 5.16
C GLU A 66 -11.23 -16.68 5.54
N ASN A 67 -11.26 -16.14 6.76
CA ASN A 67 -10.36 -15.08 7.23
C ASN A 67 -8.86 -15.43 7.21
N GLY A 68 -8.48 -16.71 7.10
CA GLY A 68 -7.08 -17.15 6.97
C GLY A 68 -6.61 -17.38 5.53
N LYS A 69 -7.51 -17.25 4.55
CA LYS A 69 -7.22 -17.43 3.12
C LYS A 69 -7.14 -16.10 2.35
N CYS A 70 -7.24 -14.98 3.07
CA CYS A 70 -7.13 -13.62 2.53
C CYS A 70 -6.09 -12.84 3.33
N GLU A 71 -5.02 -12.41 2.68
CA GLU A 71 -3.95 -11.59 3.29
C GLU A 71 -4.36 -10.10 3.41
N GLY A 72 -5.52 -9.73 2.87
CA GLY A 72 -5.96 -8.35 2.70
C GLY A 72 -5.49 -7.72 1.39
N HIS A 73 -6.16 -6.65 0.99
CA HIS A 73 -5.89 -5.96 -0.27
C HIS A 73 -5.72 -4.46 -0.03
N PHE A 74 -4.74 -3.87 -0.70
CA PHE A 74 -4.50 -2.44 -0.58
C PHE A 74 -5.61 -1.64 -1.27
N GLY A 75 -5.98 -0.54 -0.62
CA GLY A 75 -6.65 0.60 -1.23
C GLY A 75 -5.88 1.86 -0.86
N PHE A 76 -6.31 3.00 -1.37
CA PHE A 76 -5.71 4.28 -1.01
C PHE A 76 -6.77 5.34 -0.75
N ILE A 77 -6.37 6.38 -0.01
CA ILE A 77 -7.12 7.61 0.14
C ILE A 77 -6.34 8.72 -0.56
N GLU A 78 -7.04 9.55 -1.31
CA GLU A 78 -6.44 10.74 -1.90
C GLU A 78 -6.59 11.91 -0.91
N LEU A 79 -5.47 12.52 -0.53
CA LEU A 79 -5.49 13.68 0.34
C LEU A 79 -5.69 14.94 -0.52
N PRO A 80 -6.53 15.90 -0.09
CA PRO A 80 -6.83 17.09 -0.88
C PRO A 80 -5.61 18.02 -1.06
N VAL A 81 -4.59 17.84 -0.23
CA VAL A 81 -3.33 18.58 -0.27
C VAL A 81 -2.18 17.66 0.17
N PRO A 82 -0.94 17.93 -0.26
CA PRO A 82 0.23 17.24 0.27
C PRO A 82 0.35 17.45 1.78
N VAL A 83 0.59 16.36 2.51
CA VAL A 83 0.78 16.38 3.97
C VAL A 83 2.17 15.83 4.32
N TYR A 84 2.87 16.50 5.22
CA TYR A 84 4.14 15.99 5.73
C TYR A 84 3.90 14.78 6.62
N HIS A 85 4.59 13.68 6.34
CA HIS A 85 4.58 12.52 7.21
C HIS A 85 5.25 12.88 8.55
N PRO A 86 4.57 12.72 9.71
CA PRO A 86 5.09 13.18 11.01
C PRO A 86 6.49 12.65 11.34
N CYS A 87 6.76 11.38 11.00
CA CYS A 87 8.06 10.74 11.26
C CYS A 87 9.19 11.20 10.32
N HIS A 88 8.93 12.06 9.34
CA HIS A 88 9.93 12.53 8.36
C HIS A 88 10.18 14.05 8.43
N VAL A 89 9.50 14.76 9.33
CA VAL A 89 9.62 16.23 9.45
C VAL A 89 11.04 16.63 9.88
N SER A 90 11.68 15.83 10.75
CA SER A 90 13.05 16.07 11.21
C SER A 90 14.07 15.95 10.08
N GLU A 91 13.97 14.88 9.29
CA GLU A 91 14.80 14.59 8.12
C GLU A 91 14.58 15.65 7.04
N LEU A 92 13.32 16.03 6.79
CA LEU A 92 12.99 17.11 5.87
C LEU A 92 13.66 18.42 6.28
N ARG A 93 13.59 18.80 7.55
CA ARG A 93 14.27 20.00 8.06
C ARG A 93 15.77 19.92 7.82
N GLN A 94 16.39 18.76 8.06
CA GLN A 94 17.82 18.57 7.81
C GLN A 94 18.15 18.72 6.31
N LEU A 95 17.37 18.10 5.43
CA LEU A 95 17.53 18.23 3.97
C LEU A 95 17.41 19.70 3.52
N LEU A 96 16.38 20.41 3.98
CA LEU A 96 16.17 21.83 3.66
C LEU A 96 17.30 22.72 4.22
N SER A 97 17.93 22.34 5.33
CA SER A 97 19.09 23.08 5.86
C SER A 97 20.33 22.96 4.95
N MET A 98 20.47 21.84 4.23
CA MET A 98 21.58 21.56 3.32
C MET A 98 21.38 22.15 1.92
N VAL A 99 20.18 22.55 1.56
CA VAL A 99 19.84 23.05 0.21
C VAL A 99 19.59 24.56 0.24
N CYS A 100 20.02 25.29 -0.79
CA CYS A 100 19.61 26.68 -0.99
C CYS A 100 18.18 26.72 -1.52
N LEU A 101 17.24 27.27 -0.76
CA LEU A 101 15.81 27.30 -1.14
C LEU A 101 15.50 28.19 -2.35
N MET A 102 16.47 28.99 -2.82
CA MET A 102 16.32 29.82 -4.02
C MET A 102 16.76 29.13 -5.30
N CYS A 103 17.86 28.36 -5.28
CA CYS A 103 18.40 27.72 -6.49
C CYS A 103 18.42 26.19 -6.44
N LEU A 104 17.91 25.61 -5.34
CA LEU A 104 17.80 24.18 -5.08
C LEU A 104 19.11 23.39 -5.16
N ARG A 105 20.25 24.08 -5.11
CA ARG A 105 21.58 23.46 -5.05
C ARG A 105 21.99 23.19 -3.61
N ILE A 106 22.71 22.09 -3.40
CA ILE A 106 23.34 21.77 -2.13
C ILE A 106 24.32 22.89 -1.78
N LYS A 107 24.22 23.41 -0.55
CA LYS A 107 25.15 24.40 -0.01
C LYS A 107 26.52 23.74 0.09
N LYS A 108 27.53 24.39 -0.46
CA LYS A 108 28.91 23.97 -0.24
C LYS A 108 29.18 24.03 1.26
N GLY A 109 29.62 22.91 1.84
CA GLY A 109 30.16 22.92 3.20
C GLY A 109 31.29 23.94 3.29
N LYS A 110 31.46 24.56 4.46
CA LYS A 110 32.74 25.21 4.78
C LYS A 110 33.81 24.15 4.92
#